data_AF-A0A3C0Q855-F1
#
_entry.id   AF-A0A3C0Q855-F1
#
_cell.length_a   1.000
_cell.length_b   1.000
_cell.length_c   1.000
_cell.angle_alpha   90.00
_cell.angle_beta   90.00
_cell.angle_gamma   90.00
#
_symmetry.space_group_name_H-M   'P 1'
#
loop_
_entity.id
_entity.type
_entity.pdbx_description
1 polymer ?
#
loop_
_entity_poly.entity_id
_entity_poly.type
_entity_poly.pdbx_seq_one_letter_code
_entity_poly.pdbx_strand_id
1 'polypeptide(L)'
;MMRVWACSDFATQTCIQDPAILYGLLGNGDLLADYASGEYQRKLGRALKGVGDVATLGERLRIFRKQEMLRIAWRDLAGWAPLNEVLHDLSALADSCISASLDYLGKQALQQLDVSAKKFRPGLVVLGMGKLGACELNFSSDIDLIFAYPDGEPVWEKCRKTPEEFYLQLGQQLIRALDEQTEHGFVFRVDMRLRPYGDSGALVANFDALADYYQSQGREWERYAMIKARPVAGPAKPARQLMQLLHPFVYRRYLDFGAFDSLRSLKEQIVREVERKGMQDNVKLGPGGIREIEFIAQAFQLVRGGRQPILQQRGVLDVLDALAVLGYLPA
;
A
#
# COMPACT_ATOMS: atom_id res chain seq x y z
N MET A 1 6.99 25.27 -16.70
CA MET A 1 7.91 24.35 -17.41
C MET A 1 9.37 24.54 -16.98
N MET A 2 9.99 25.72 -17.09
CA MET A 2 11.39 25.93 -16.65
C MET A 2 11.67 25.49 -15.20
N ARG A 3 10.69 25.69 -14.30
CA ARG A 3 10.78 25.23 -12.90
C ARG A 3 10.98 23.72 -12.76
N VAL A 4 10.33 22.90 -13.59
CA VAL A 4 10.45 21.44 -13.53
C VAL A 4 11.89 21.02 -13.85
N TRP A 5 12.45 21.57 -14.93
CA TRP A 5 13.83 21.32 -15.33
C TRP A 5 14.85 21.85 -14.33
N ALA A 6 14.62 23.03 -13.75
CA ALA A 6 15.53 23.63 -12.78
C ALA A 6 15.51 22.94 -11.41
N CYS A 7 14.41 22.28 -11.04
CA CYS A 7 14.21 21.74 -9.69
C CYS A 7 14.19 20.21 -9.61
N SER A 8 14.31 19.48 -10.72
CA SER A 8 14.23 18.02 -10.72
C SER A 8 15.25 17.35 -11.63
N ASP A 9 16.29 16.81 -11.00
CA ASP A 9 17.23 15.91 -11.65
C ASP A 9 16.52 14.65 -12.17
N PHE A 10 15.53 14.14 -11.42
CA PHE A 10 14.73 12.98 -11.83
C PHE A 10 14.02 13.22 -13.16
N ALA A 11 13.29 14.34 -13.29
CA ALA A 11 12.57 14.65 -14.53
C ALA A 11 13.54 14.89 -15.70
N THR A 12 14.63 15.61 -15.42
CA THR A 12 15.68 15.93 -16.40
C THR A 12 16.35 14.66 -16.93
N GLN A 13 16.85 13.80 -16.04
CA GLN A 13 17.52 12.55 -16.42
C GLN A 13 16.57 11.59 -17.12
N THR A 14 15.32 11.50 -16.66
CA THR A 14 14.30 10.65 -17.29
C THR A 14 14.06 11.06 -18.74
N CYS A 15 13.91 12.37 -19.01
CA CYS A 15 13.66 12.88 -20.36
C CYS A 15 14.92 12.84 -21.25
N ILE A 16 16.12 12.95 -20.69
CA ILE A 16 17.38 12.79 -21.45
C ILE A 16 17.54 11.33 -21.90
N GLN A 17 17.29 10.38 -21.00
CA GLN A 17 17.42 8.96 -21.29
C GLN A 17 16.33 8.47 -22.27
N ASP A 18 15.11 8.97 -22.12
CA ASP A 18 13.98 8.60 -22.97
C ASP A 18 13.08 9.82 -23.26
N PRO A 19 13.43 10.61 -24.30
CA PRO A 19 12.65 11.78 -24.67
C PRO A 19 11.21 11.45 -25.08
N ALA A 20 10.97 10.23 -25.58
CA ALA A 20 9.67 9.81 -26.08
C ALA A 20 8.60 9.76 -24.98
N ILE A 21 9.00 9.57 -23.70
CA ILE A 21 8.06 9.61 -22.57
C ILE A 21 7.36 10.96 -22.50
N LEU A 22 8.12 12.06 -22.50
CA LEU A 22 7.54 13.40 -22.37
C LEU A 22 6.70 13.76 -23.60
N TYR A 23 7.19 13.46 -24.81
CA TYR A 23 6.41 13.67 -26.03
C TYR A 23 5.12 12.84 -26.05
N GLY A 24 5.17 11.61 -25.55
CA GLY A 24 3.99 10.75 -25.41
C GLY A 24 2.95 11.36 -24.47
N LEU A 25 3.37 11.75 -23.25
CA LEU A 25 2.52 12.38 -22.24
C LEU A 25 1.92 13.71 -22.71
N LEU A 26 2.65 14.48 -23.52
CA LEU A 26 2.13 15.71 -24.13
C LEU A 26 1.15 15.39 -25.27
N GLY A 27 1.54 14.49 -26.17
CA GLY A 27 0.79 14.17 -27.39
C GLY A 27 -0.55 13.50 -27.11
N ASN A 28 -0.66 12.75 -26.01
CA ASN A 28 -1.92 12.12 -25.59
C ASN A 28 -2.71 12.96 -24.56
N GLY A 29 -2.18 14.11 -24.12
CA GLY A 29 -2.79 15.01 -23.14
C GLY A 29 -2.62 14.61 -21.67
N ASP A 30 -1.98 13.48 -21.37
CA ASP A 30 -1.86 12.93 -20.01
C ASP A 30 -1.09 13.84 -19.07
N LEU A 31 -0.10 14.58 -19.58
CA LEU A 31 0.70 15.50 -18.75
C LEU A 31 -0.17 16.57 -18.08
N LEU A 32 -1.22 17.01 -18.77
CA LEU A 32 -2.13 18.06 -18.31
C LEU A 32 -3.36 17.52 -17.58
N ALA A 33 -3.61 16.20 -17.66
CA ALA A 33 -4.79 15.58 -17.09
C ALA A 33 -4.66 15.31 -15.59
N ASP A 34 -5.65 15.78 -14.83
CA ASP A 34 -6.04 15.17 -13.56
C ASP A 34 -6.80 13.88 -13.86
N TYR A 35 -6.34 12.76 -13.31
CA TYR A 35 -6.86 11.45 -13.62
C TYR A 35 -8.07 11.13 -12.74
N ALA A 36 -9.20 10.81 -13.39
CA ALA A 36 -10.35 10.28 -12.68
C ALA A 36 -10.05 8.91 -12.04
N SER A 37 -10.84 8.54 -11.03
CA SER A 37 -10.77 7.22 -10.39
C SER A 37 -10.89 6.10 -11.44
N GLY A 38 -10.01 5.10 -11.37
CA GLY A 38 -9.96 3.99 -12.32
C GLY A 38 -9.06 4.21 -13.54
N GLU A 39 -8.53 5.41 -13.75
CA GLU A 39 -7.75 5.73 -14.97
C GLU A 39 -6.43 4.95 -15.04
N TYR A 40 -5.69 4.87 -13.93
CA TYR A 40 -4.44 4.09 -13.87
C TYR A 40 -4.69 2.61 -14.19
N GLN A 41 -5.74 2.01 -13.63
CA GLN A 41 -6.12 0.63 -13.90
C GLN A 41 -6.45 0.44 -15.39
N ARG A 42 -7.16 1.39 -16.00
CA ARG A 42 -7.49 1.37 -17.43
C ARG A 42 -6.26 1.48 -18.32
N LYS A 43 -5.38 2.44 -18.05
CA LYS A 43 -4.15 2.68 -18.82
C LYS A 43 -3.18 1.52 -18.67
N LEU A 44 -2.95 1.05 -17.46
CA LEU A 44 -2.11 -0.11 -17.20
C LEU A 44 -2.68 -1.36 -17.87
N GLY A 45 -4.01 -1.58 -17.81
CA GLY A 45 -4.66 -2.67 -18.52
C GLY A 45 -4.41 -2.65 -20.04
N ARG A 46 -4.31 -1.46 -20.66
CA ARG A 46 -3.91 -1.31 -22.07
C ARG A 46 -2.41 -1.60 -22.26
N ALA A 47 -1.56 -1.10 -21.38
CA ALA A 47 -0.11 -1.32 -21.43
C ALA A 47 0.29 -2.80 -21.26
N LEU A 48 -0.50 -3.57 -20.51
CA LEU A 48 -0.31 -5.00 -20.28
C LEU A 48 -1.02 -5.90 -21.32
N LYS A 49 -1.68 -5.32 -22.33
CA LYS A 49 -2.35 -6.11 -23.36
C LYS A 49 -1.31 -6.89 -24.18
N GLY A 50 -1.50 -8.20 -24.28
CA GLY A 50 -0.61 -9.08 -25.05
C GLY A 50 0.65 -9.54 -24.31
N VAL A 51 0.80 -9.22 -23.02
CA VAL A 51 1.84 -9.81 -22.17
C VAL A 51 1.64 -11.32 -22.09
N GLY A 52 2.66 -12.09 -22.48
CA GLY A 52 2.62 -13.55 -22.54
C GLY A 52 3.42 -14.27 -21.45
N ASP A 53 4.32 -13.57 -20.76
CA ASP A 53 5.19 -14.13 -19.74
C ASP A 53 5.50 -13.12 -18.61
N VAL A 54 6.09 -13.62 -17.51
CA VAL A 54 6.37 -12.85 -16.29
C VAL A 54 7.48 -11.80 -16.51
N ALA A 55 8.46 -12.07 -17.38
CA ALA A 55 9.52 -11.12 -17.64
C ALA A 55 8.97 -9.89 -18.37
N THR A 56 8.17 -10.11 -19.41
CA THR A 56 7.47 -9.05 -20.14
C THR A 56 6.48 -8.28 -19.24
N LEU A 57 5.80 -8.96 -18.30
CA LEU A 57 4.98 -8.28 -17.29
C LEU A 57 5.81 -7.27 -16.50
N GLY A 58 6.92 -7.72 -15.93
CA GLY A 58 7.81 -6.89 -15.13
C GLY A 58 8.36 -5.69 -15.91
N GLU A 59 8.79 -5.90 -17.15
CA GLU A 59 9.26 -4.82 -18.02
C GLU A 59 8.18 -3.74 -18.21
N ARG A 60 6.97 -4.15 -18.61
CA ARG A 60 5.86 -3.22 -18.88
C ARG A 60 5.42 -2.45 -17.64
N LEU A 61 5.43 -3.09 -16.47
CA LEU A 61 5.14 -2.42 -15.20
C LEU A 61 6.17 -1.31 -14.89
N ARG A 62 7.47 -1.59 -15.09
CA ARG A 62 8.54 -0.62 -14.83
C ARG A 62 8.47 0.56 -15.79
N ILE A 63 8.23 0.30 -17.08
CA ILE A 63 8.04 1.35 -18.09
C ILE A 63 6.83 2.22 -17.72
N PHE A 64 5.68 1.60 -17.43
CA PHE A 64 4.47 2.33 -17.05
C PHE A 64 4.69 3.17 -15.79
N ARG A 65 5.31 2.60 -14.75
CA ARG A 65 5.65 3.34 -13.52
C ARG A 65 6.59 4.50 -13.79
N LYS A 66 7.62 4.33 -14.64
CA LYS A 66 8.54 5.42 -15.00
C LYS A 66 7.80 6.58 -15.68
N GLN A 67 6.90 6.28 -16.61
CA GLN A 67 6.07 7.27 -17.32
C GLN A 67 5.17 8.04 -16.35
N GLU A 68 4.43 7.33 -15.51
CA GLU A 68 3.50 7.96 -14.56
C GLU A 68 4.22 8.72 -13.45
N MET A 69 5.36 8.23 -12.96
CA MET A 69 6.19 8.98 -12.01
C MET A 69 6.70 10.29 -12.59
N LEU A 70 7.09 10.32 -13.86
CA LEU A 70 7.44 11.56 -14.54
C LEU A 70 6.23 12.50 -14.62
N ARG A 71 5.07 11.98 -15.02
CA ARG A 71 3.83 12.77 -15.11
C ARG A 71 3.48 13.42 -13.78
N ILE A 72 3.45 12.63 -12.70
CA ILE A 72 3.10 13.11 -11.35
C ILE A 72 4.11 14.15 -10.86
N ALA A 73 5.42 13.87 -10.97
CA ALA A 73 6.47 14.81 -10.58
C ALA A 73 6.40 16.12 -11.38
N TRP A 74 6.07 16.03 -12.67
CA TRP A 74 5.92 17.20 -13.51
C TRP A 74 4.76 18.08 -13.08
N ARG A 75 3.59 17.48 -12.83
CA ARG A 75 2.38 18.19 -12.39
C ARG A 75 2.60 18.87 -11.03
N ASP A 76 3.24 18.18 -10.09
CA ASP A 76 3.62 18.74 -8.77
C ASP A 76 4.53 19.96 -8.94
N LEU A 77 5.69 19.79 -9.58
CA LEU A 77 6.71 20.84 -9.70
C LEU A 77 6.29 22.02 -10.58
N ALA A 78 5.39 21.78 -11.53
CA ALA A 78 4.80 22.85 -12.34
C ALA A 78 3.71 23.63 -11.59
N GLY A 79 3.27 23.16 -10.42
CA GLY A 79 2.16 23.73 -9.65
C GLY A 79 0.79 23.48 -10.28
N TRP A 80 0.65 22.39 -11.03
CA TRP A 80 -0.60 22.02 -11.73
C TRP A 80 -1.46 21.06 -10.91
N ALA A 81 -0.88 20.34 -9.96
CA ALA A 81 -1.57 19.44 -9.05
C ALA A 81 -1.35 19.90 -7.60
N PRO A 82 -2.40 19.99 -6.78
CA PRO A 82 -2.25 20.17 -5.34
C PRO A 82 -1.69 18.90 -4.68
N LEU A 83 -1.16 19.02 -3.47
CA LEU A 83 -0.50 17.91 -2.76
C LEU A 83 -1.40 16.67 -2.61
N ASN A 84 -2.68 16.85 -2.32
CA ASN A 84 -3.62 15.74 -2.20
C ASN A 84 -3.80 14.96 -3.51
N GLU A 85 -3.79 15.63 -4.67
CA GLU A 85 -3.79 14.97 -5.98
C GLU A 85 -2.51 14.16 -6.15
N VAL A 86 -1.34 14.73 -5.85
CA VAL A 86 -0.03 14.05 -5.97
C VAL A 86 0.03 12.79 -5.10
N LEU A 87 -0.38 12.88 -3.83
CA LEU A 87 -0.40 11.73 -2.91
C LEU A 87 -1.35 10.63 -3.39
N HIS A 88 -2.56 11.03 -3.83
CA HIS A 88 -3.55 10.10 -4.34
C HIS A 88 -3.07 9.41 -5.63
N ASP A 89 -2.46 10.17 -6.55
CA ASP A 89 -1.91 9.66 -7.80
C ASP A 89 -0.83 8.61 -7.57
N LEU A 90 0.10 8.87 -6.64
CA LEU A 90 1.14 7.91 -6.26
C LEU A 90 0.54 6.62 -5.67
N SER A 91 -0.47 6.76 -4.81
CA SER A 91 -1.20 5.62 -4.25
C SER A 91 -2.01 4.84 -5.29
N ALA A 92 -2.70 5.52 -6.20
CA ALA A 92 -3.50 4.89 -7.25
C ALA A 92 -2.62 4.17 -8.28
N LEU A 93 -1.43 4.71 -8.59
CA LEU A 93 -0.42 4.04 -9.40
C LEU A 93 0.06 2.75 -8.73
N ALA A 94 0.40 2.80 -7.44
CA ALA A 94 0.82 1.63 -6.68
C ALA A 94 -0.27 0.54 -6.63
N ASP A 95 -1.50 0.92 -6.28
CA ASP A 95 -2.66 0.02 -6.26
C ASP A 95 -2.85 -0.68 -7.61
N SER A 96 -2.78 0.09 -8.71
CA SER A 96 -2.98 -0.44 -10.06
C SER A 96 -1.90 -1.44 -10.43
N CYS A 97 -0.64 -1.14 -10.12
CA CYS A 97 0.49 -2.06 -10.36
C CYS A 97 0.36 -3.35 -9.54
N ILE A 98 0.01 -3.25 -8.25
CA ILE A 98 -0.17 -4.43 -7.38
C ILE A 98 -1.33 -5.29 -7.88
N SER A 99 -2.49 -4.67 -8.14
CA SER A 99 -3.69 -5.38 -8.57
C SER A 99 -3.51 -6.06 -9.93
N ALA A 100 -2.94 -5.36 -10.92
CA ALA A 100 -2.73 -5.93 -12.24
C ALA A 100 -1.70 -7.06 -12.24
N SER A 101 -0.64 -6.92 -11.43
CA SER A 101 0.36 -7.97 -11.25
C SER A 101 -0.24 -9.22 -10.61
N LEU A 102 -1.02 -9.05 -9.52
CA LEU A 102 -1.70 -10.16 -8.86
C LEU A 102 -2.68 -10.87 -9.80
N ASP A 103 -3.47 -10.11 -10.56
CA ASP A 103 -4.42 -10.67 -11.52
C ASP A 103 -3.73 -11.48 -12.62
N TYR A 104 -2.60 -10.99 -13.14
CA TYR A 104 -1.83 -11.69 -14.17
C TYR A 104 -1.21 -12.97 -13.61
N LEU A 105 -0.45 -12.85 -12.51
CA LEU A 105 0.26 -13.96 -11.88
C LEU A 105 -0.72 -15.03 -11.39
N GLY A 106 -1.86 -14.62 -10.83
CA GLY A 106 -2.93 -15.53 -10.41
C GLY A 106 -3.47 -16.35 -11.59
N LYS A 107 -3.73 -15.73 -12.75
CA LYS A 107 -4.17 -16.44 -13.96
C LYS A 107 -3.11 -17.43 -14.44
N GLN A 108 -1.85 -17.03 -14.47
CA GLN A 108 -0.75 -17.89 -14.88
C GLN A 108 -0.54 -19.07 -13.93
N ALA A 109 -0.61 -18.84 -12.62
CA ALA A 109 -0.50 -19.88 -11.60
C ALA A 109 -1.62 -20.92 -11.71
N LEU A 110 -2.85 -20.50 -12.04
CA LEU A 110 -3.95 -21.42 -12.29
C LEU A 110 -3.80 -22.24 -13.57
N GLN A 111 -3.24 -21.65 -14.63
CA GLN A 111 -2.94 -22.39 -15.85
C GLN A 111 -1.93 -23.51 -15.59
N GLN A 112 -0.95 -23.29 -14.72
CA GLN A 112 0.02 -24.32 -14.31
C GLN A 112 -0.60 -25.46 -13.49
N LEU A 113 -1.81 -25.27 -12.96
CA LEU A 113 -2.57 -26.27 -12.23
C LEU A 113 -3.70 -26.90 -13.07
N ASP A 114 -3.78 -26.60 -14.37
CA ASP A 114 -4.90 -26.98 -15.26
C ASP A 114 -6.28 -26.53 -14.73
N VAL A 115 -6.32 -25.48 -13.91
CA VAL A 115 -7.55 -24.90 -13.36
C VAL A 115 -7.96 -23.70 -14.20
N SER A 116 -9.20 -23.71 -14.69
CA SER A 116 -9.74 -22.55 -15.40
C SER A 116 -9.95 -21.35 -14.46
N ALA A 117 -9.37 -20.20 -14.81
CA ALA A 117 -9.60 -18.92 -14.11
C ALA A 117 -11.07 -18.44 -14.15
N LYS A 118 -11.94 -19.06 -14.99
CA LYS A 118 -13.40 -18.84 -14.98
C LYS A 118 -14.10 -19.58 -13.84
N LYS A 119 -13.55 -20.73 -13.42
CA LYS A 119 -14.11 -21.58 -12.37
C LYS A 119 -13.56 -21.23 -10.99
N PHE A 120 -12.36 -20.66 -10.94
CA PHE A 120 -11.66 -20.35 -9.71
C PHE A 120 -10.88 -19.06 -9.88
N ARG A 121 -10.94 -18.18 -8.88
CA ARG A 121 -10.08 -16.99 -8.80
C ARG A 121 -9.29 -17.10 -7.50
N PRO A 122 -7.94 -16.95 -7.53
CA PRO A 122 -7.16 -17.04 -6.32
C PRO A 122 -7.67 -16.03 -5.28
N GLY A 123 -7.90 -16.50 -4.07
CA GLY A 123 -8.42 -15.73 -2.94
C GLY A 123 -7.39 -14.82 -2.25
N LEU A 124 -6.16 -14.70 -2.77
CA LEU A 124 -5.13 -13.88 -2.16
C LEU A 124 -5.60 -12.42 -2.06
N VAL A 125 -5.57 -11.90 -0.84
CA VAL A 125 -5.81 -10.50 -0.51
C VAL A 125 -4.48 -9.85 -0.16
N VAL A 126 -4.23 -8.69 -0.76
CA VAL A 126 -3.09 -7.85 -0.43
C VAL A 126 -3.60 -6.65 0.35
N LEU A 127 -3.14 -6.50 1.58
CA LEU A 127 -3.37 -5.30 2.38
C LEU A 127 -2.22 -4.33 2.15
N GLY A 128 -2.55 -3.10 1.74
CA GLY A 128 -1.65 -1.96 1.79
C GLY A 128 -1.67 -1.35 3.18
N MET A 129 -0.49 -1.13 3.73
CA MET A 129 -0.27 -0.63 5.08
C MET A 129 0.30 0.79 5.02
N GLY A 130 0.40 1.45 6.19
CA GLY A 130 1.04 2.75 6.31
C GLY A 130 0.50 3.78 5.31
N LYS A 131 1.39 4.46 4.60
CA LYS A 131 1.03 5.49 3.61
C LYS A 131 0.23 4.96 2.43
N LEU A 132 0.57 3.77 1.92
CA LEU A 132 -0.23 3.14 0.85
C LEU A 132 -1.66 2.87 1.32
N GLY A 133 -1.78 2.35 2.54
CA GLY A 133 -3.06 2.09 3.19
C GLY A 133 -3.92 3.33 3.39
N ALA A 134 -3.29 4.46 3.70
CA ALA A 134 -3.96 5.76 3.87
C ALA A 134 -4.14 6.58 2.59
N CYS A 135 -3.68 6.10 1.43
CA CYS A 135 -3.65 6.87 0.18
C CYS A 135 -2.78 8.15 0.25
N GLU A 136 -1.67 8.06 0.99
CA GLU A 136 -0.75 9.15 1.31
C GLU A 136 0.69 8.82 0.84
N LEU A 137 0.87 8.06 -0.24
CA LEU A 137 2.22 7.70 -0.73
C LEU A 137 2.99 8.93 -1.18
N ASN A 138 4.31 8.91 -0.95
CA ASN A 138 5.24 9.90 -1.50
C ASN A 138 6.19 9.26 -2.52
N PHE A 139 6.90 10.08 -3.30
CA PHE A 139 7.75 9.63 -4.43
C PHE A 139 8.80 8.56 -4.09
N SER A 140 9.27 8.51 -2.84
CA SER A 140 10.32 7.57 -2.39
C SER A 140 9.81 6.60 -1.32
N SER A 141 8.49 6.42 -1.19
CA SER A 141 7.93 5.48 -0.25
C SER A 141 8.10 4.04 -0.74
N ASP A 142 8.54 3.17 0.15
CA ASP A 142 8.35 1.74 0.00
C ASP A 142 6.84 1.43 0.15
N ILE A 143 6.39 0.32 -0.41
CA ILE A 143 5.02 -0.17 -0.23
C ILE A 143 4.99 -1.25 0.85
N ASP A 144 4.41 -0.92 2.00
CA ASP A 144 4.23 -1.84 3.10
C ASP A 144 3.02 -2.77 2.82
N LEU A 145 3.24 -4.08 2.72
CA LEU A 145 2.21 -5.05 2.34
C LEU A 145 2.06 -6.20 3.36
N ILE A 146 0.84 -6.71 3.49
CA ILE A 146 0.54 -7.99 4.16
C ILE A 146 -0.28 -8.85 3.21
N PHE A 147 0.08 -10.12 3.09
CA PHE A 147 -0.64 -11.08 2.25
C PHE A 147 -1.43 -12.06 3.09
N ALA A 148 -2.70 -12.27 2.74
CA ALA A 148 -3.55 -13.22 3.40
C ALA A 148 -4.50 -13.93 2.42
N TYR A 149 -4.89 -15.17 2.70
CA TYR A 149 -5.81 -15.94 1.85
C TYR A 149 -6.92 -16.61 2.69
N PRO A 150 -8.12 -16.81 2.12
CA PRO A 150 -9.20 -17.50 2.81
C PRO A 150 -8.95 -19.00 2.93
N ASP A 151 -9.58 -19.63 3.92
CA ASP A 151 -9.47 -21.06 4.15
C ASP A 151 -10.08 -21.90 3.02
N GLY A 152 -9.44 -23.05 2.79
CA GLY A 152 -9.94 -24.23 2.08
C GLY A 152 -10.95 -24.01 0.96
N GLU A 153 -10.48 -23.83 -0.27
CA GLU A 153 -11.34 -23.90 -1.45
C GLU A 153 -11.35 -25.32 -2.07
N PRO A 154 -12.49 -25.84 -2.59
CA PRO A 154 -12.58 -27.21 -3.12
C PRO A 154 -11.60 -27.54 -4.26
N VAL A 155 -10.98 -26.52 -4.88
CA VAL A 155 -9.96 -26.71 -5.91
C VAL A 155 -8.75 -27.48 -5.40
N TRP A 156 -8.41 -27.33 -4.11
CA TRP A 156 -7.16 -27.85 -3.55
C TRP A 156 -7.19 -29.37 -3.37
N GLU A 157 -8.38 -29.97 -3.22
CA GLU A 157 -8.55 -31.43 -3.10
C GLU A 157 -8.04 -32.20 -4.33
N LYS A 158 -8.00 -31.54 -5.49
CA LYS A 158 -7.56 -32.13 -6.76
C LYS A 158 -6.17 -31.65 -7.19
N CYS A 159 -5.55 -30.77 -6.42
CA CYS A 159 -4.23 -30.21 -6.71
C CYS A 159 -3.13 -30.98 -5.96
N ARG A 160 -1.93 -31.03 -6.54
CA ARG A 160 -0.74 -31.60 -5.88
C ARG A 160 -0.08 -30.65 -4.87
N LYS A 161 -0.54 -29.39 -4.82
CA LYS A 161 -0.02 -28.33 -3.93
C LYS A 161 -1.05 -28.00 -2.86
N THR A 162 -0.57 -27.70 -1.67
CA THR A 162 -1.42 -27.12 -0.62
C THR A 162 -1.78 -25.67 -0.96
N PRO A 163 -2.87 -25.12 -0.38
CA PRO A 163 -3.19 -23.70 -0.53
C PRO A 163 -2.02 -22.80 -0.09
N GLU A 164 -1.36 -23.16 1.02
CA GLU A 164 -0.21 -22.43 1.56
C GLU A 164 0.94 -22.35 0.56
N GLU A 165 1.34 -23.49 -0.03
CA GLU A 165 2.40 -23.54 -1.04
C GLU A 165 2.06 -22.71 -2.28
N PHE A 166 0.81 -22.78 -2.73
CA PHE A 166 0.34 -22.00 -3.87
C PHE A 166 0.40 -20.49 -3.60
N TYR A 167 -0.16 -20.05 -2.48
CA TYR A 167 -0.21 -18.63 -2.14
C TYR A 167 1.16 -18.08 -1.75
N LEU A 168 2.02 -18.87 -1.13
CA LEU A 168 3.42 -18.53 -0.89
C LEU A 168 4.15 -18.26 -2.21
N GLN A 169 4.03 -19.16 -3.18
CA GLN A 169 4.65 -18.98 -4.50
C GLN A 169 4.08 -17.76 -5.22
N LEU A 170 2.76 -17.57 -5.20
CA LEU A 170 2.11 -16.40 -5.80
C LEU A 170 2.57 -15.09 -5.16
N GLY A 171 2.68 -15.04 -3.83
CA GLY A 171 3.18 -13.90 -3.08
C GLY A 171 4.64 -13.57 -3.41
N GLN A 172 5.51 -14.58 -3.49
CA GLN A 172 6.91 -14.41 -3.89
C GLN A 172 7.04 -13.87 -5.33
N GLN A 173 6.23 -14.39 -6.26
CA GLN A 173 6.20 -13.90 -7.64
C GLN A 173 5.70 -12.45 -7.72
N LEU A 174 4.71 -12.08 -6.91
CA LEU A 174 4.20 -10.71 -6.84
C LEU A 174 5.28 -9.74 -6.34
N ILE A 175 5.98 -10.09 -5.25
CA ILE A 175 7.09 -9.27 -4.74
C ILE A 175 8.16 -9.10 -5.80
N ARG A 176 8.56 -10.20 -6.46
CA ARG A 176 9.57 -10.15 -7.52
C ARG A 176 9.16 -9.25 -8.67
N ALA A 177 7.91 -9.33 -9.13
CA ALA A 177 7.41 -8.50 -10.22
C ALA A 177 7.45 -6.99 -9.90
N LEU A 178 7.30 -6.62 -8.62
CA LEU A 178 7.28 -5.23 -8.16
C LEU A 178 8.67 -4.69 -7.80
N ASP A 179 9.50 -5.47 -7.13
CA ASP A 179 10.72 -5.01 -6.45
C ASP A 179 12.02 -5.32 -7.21
N GLU A 180 12.02 -6.34 -8.09
CA GLU A 180 13.27 -6.76 -8.75
C GLU A 180 13.90 -5.59 -9.54
N GLN A 181 15.20 -5.36 -9.34
CA GLN A 181 15.92 -4.32 -10.06
C GLN A 181 16.35 -4.87 -11.43
N THR A 182 15.94 -4.20 -12.51
CA THR A 182 16.37 -4.50 -13.88
C THR A 182 16.97 -3.25 -14.55
N GLU A 183 17.32 -3.35 -15.83
CA GLU A 183 17.75 -2.19 -16.64
C GLU A 183 16.68 -1.10 -16.75
N HIS A 184 15.40 -1.46 -16.59
CA HIS A 184 14.29 -0.51 -16.54
C HIS A 184 13.98 0.00 -15.13
N GLY A 185 14.80 -0.35 -14.13
CA GLY A 185 14.62 0.01 -12.73
C GLY A 185 13.77 -1.01 -11.96
N PHE A 186 12.91 -0.51 -11.08
CA PHE A 186 11.96 -1.28 -10.27
C PHE A 186 10.59 -0.59 -10.29
N VAL A 187 9.52 -1.30 -9.92
CA VAL A 187 8.17 -0.71 -9.83
C VAL A 187 8.03 -0.01 -8.48
N PHE A 188 8.11 -0.78 -7.40
CA PHE A 188 8.11 -0.30 -6.01
C PHE A 188 8.93 -1.25 -5.15
N ARG A 189 9.68 -0.68 -4.19
CA ARG A 189 10.31 -1.46 -3.13
C ARG A 189 9.23 -1.99 -2.21
N VAL A 190 9.25 -3.29 -1.91
CA VAL A 190 8.21 -3.93 -1.10
C VAL A 190 8.72 -4.19 0.30
N ASP A 191 7.98 -3.70 1.30
CA ASP A 191 8.26 -3.99 2.70
C ASP A 191 7.19 -4.93 3.28
N MET A 192 7.61 -6.10 3.74
CA MET A 192 6.73 -7.12 4.31
C MET A 192 6.82 -7.19 5.85
N ARG A 193 7.56 -6.29 6.51
CA ARG A 193 7.89 -6.38 7.94
C ARG A 193 6.72 -6.16 8.89
N LEU A 194 5.63 -5.58 8.41
CA LEU A 194 4.41 -5.37 9.22
C LEU A 194 3.52 -6.62 9.34
N ARG A 195 3.85 -7.72 8.64
CA ARG A 195 3.13 -8.99 8.78
C ARG A 195 3.36 -9.61 10.17
N PRO A 196 2.46 -10.48 10.65
CA PRO A 196 2.66 -11.22 11.91
C PRO A 196 4.04 -11.83 12.03
N TYR A 197 4.64 -11.71 13.22
CA TYR A 197 6.02 -12.16 13.51
C TYR A 197 7.13 -11.48 12.69
N GLY A 198 6.82 -10.43 11.92
CA GLY A 198 7.78 -9.67 11.13
C GLY A 198 8.55 -10.54 10.15
N ASP A 199 9.87 -10.34 10.05
CA ASP A 199 10.74 -11.06 9.12
C ASP A 199 10.78 -12.58 9.34
N SER A 200 10.55 -13.04 10.57
CA SER A 200 10.52 -14.46 10.92
C SER A 200 9.16 -15.11 10.65
N GLY A 201 8.13 -14.32 10.33
CA GLY A 201 6.79 -14.81 10.04
C GLY A 201 6.63 -15.34 8.63
N ALA A 202 5.63 -16.22 8.47
CA ALA A 202 5.18 -16.69 7.17
C ALA A 202 4.88 -15.49 6.26
N LEU A 203 5.31 -15.57 4.99
CA LEU A 203 5.09 -14.50 4.02
C LEU A 203 3.59 -14.26 3.76
N VAL A 204 2.81 -15.33 3.86
CA VAL A 204 1.37 -15.35 3.63
C VAL A 204 0.72 -16.13 4.75
N ALA A 205 -0.39 -15.63 5.29
CA ALA A 205 -1.17 -16.31 6.33
C ALA A 205 -2.58 -16.62 5.83
N ASN A 206 -3.17 -17.74 6.26
CA ASN A 206 -4.62 -17.92 6.10
C ASN A 206 -5.37 -16.96 7.05
N PHE A 207 -6.65 -16.73 6.76
CA PHE A 207 -7.47 -15.81 7.54
C PHE A 207 -7.59 -16.23 9.00
N ASP A 208 -7.78 -17.52 9.28
CA ASP A 208 -7.89 -18.03 10.63
C ASP A 208 -6.60 -17.80 11.45
N ALA A 209 -5.41 -18.16 10.94
CA ALA A 209 -4.17 -17.93 11.68
C ALA A 209 -3.87 -16.44 11.86
N LEU A 210 -4.24 -15.61 10.88
CA LEU A 210 -4.09 -14.16 11.00
C LEU A 210 -5.00 -13.59 12.10
N ALA A 211 -6.26 -14.02 12.14
CA ALA A 211 -7.21 -13.63 13.16
C ALA A 211 -6.77 -14.09 14.55
N ASP A 212 -6.35 -15.36 14.68
CA ASP A 212 -5.85 -15.94 15.92
C ASP A 212 -4.61 -15.20 16.43
N TYR A 213 -3.68 -14.87 15.55
CA TYR A 213 -2.50 -14.07 15.90
C TYR A 213 -2.89 -12.72 16.49
N TYR A 214 -3.71 -11.95 15.78
CA TYR A 214 -4.07 -10.60 16.24
C TYR A 214 -4.94 -10.64 17.50
N GLN A 215 -5.77 -11.67 17.67
CA GLN A 215 -6.57 -11.84 18.87
C GLN A 215 -5.73 -12.21 20.10
N SER A 216 -4.76 -13.13 19.93
CA SER A 216 -4.01 -13.71 21.06
C SER A 216 -2.68 -13.02 21.36
N GLN A 217 -1.99 -12.53 20.34
CA GLN A 217 -0.59 -12.06 20.41
C GLN A 217 -0.39 -10.63 19.88
N GLY A 218 -1.41 -10.07 19.22
CA GLY A 218 -1.33 -8.77 18.58
C GLY A 218 -1.00 -7.63 19.56
N ARG A 219 0.10 -6.94 19.27
CA ARG A 219 0.68 -5.86 20.08
C ARG A 219 0.03 -4.52 19.76
N GLU A 220 0.17 -3.57 20.68
CA GLU A 220 -0.45 -2.24 20.56
C GLU A 220 0.12 -1.42 19.39
N TRP A 221 1.40 -1.58 19.06
CA TRP A 221 1.98 -0.97 17.85
C TRP A 221 1.44 -1.60 16.56
N GLU A 222 1.03 -2.88 16.59
CA GLU A 222 0.40 -3.53 15.44
C GLU A 222 -1.02 -3.00 15.24
N ARG A 223 -1.77 -2.76 16.33
CA ARG A 223 -3.06 -2.06 16.25
C ARG A 223 -2.89 -0.67 15.61
N TYR A 224 -1.88 0.08 16.05
CA TYR A 224 -1.52 1.38 15.49
C TYR A 224 -1.25 1.29 13.97
N ALA A 225 -0.47 0.30 13.53
CA ALA A 225 -0.19 0.09 12.10
C ALA A 225 -1.46 -0.31 11.31
N MET A 226 -2.30 -1.18 11.88
CA MET A 226 -3.50 -1.72 11.25
C MET A 226 -4.63 -0.70 11.02
N ILE A 227 -4.59 0.47 11.69
CA ILE A 227 -5.53 1.59 11.42
C ILE A 227 -5.51 1.98 9.94
N LYS A 228 -4.32 2.06 9.35
CA LYS A 228 -4.15 2.44 7.96
C LYS A 228 -4.39 1.27 6.99
N ALA A 229 -4.56 0.04 7.47
CA ALA A 229 -4.68 -1.13 6.59
C ALA A 229 -5.90 -1.05 5.67
N ARG A 230 -5.71 -1.30 4.37
CA ARG A 230 -6.81 -1.52 3.41
C ARG A 230 -6.46 -2.56 2.36
N PRO A 231 -7.44 -3.29 1.81
CA PRO A 231 -7.21 -4.11 0.63
C PRO A 231 -6.82 -3.22 -0.56
N VAL A 232 -5.68 -3.53 -1.18
CA VAL A 232 -5.18 -2.88 -2.41
C VAL A 232 -5.26 -3.80 -3.63
N ALA A 233 -5.32 -5.11 -3.40
CA ALA A 233 -5.54 -6.10 -4.44
C ALA A 233 -6.23 -7.36 -3.90
N GLY A 234 -6.81 -8.14 -4.81
CA GLY A 234 -7.49 -9.40 -4.52
C GLY A 234 -9.01 -9.32 -4.66
N PRO A 235 -9.72 -10.46 -4.56
CA PRO A 235 -11.16 -10.49 -4.80
C PRO A 235 -11.96 -9.80 -3.69
N ALA A 236 -12.99 -9.04 -4.07
CA ALA A 236 -13.75 -8.18 -3.14
C ALA A 236 -14.49 -8.93 -2.02
N LYS A 237 -14.83 -10.21 -2.19
CA LYS A 237 -15.49 -11.02 -1.14
C LYS A 237 -14.49 -11.43 -0.04
N PRO A 238 -13.37 -12.14 -0.34
CA PRO A 238 -12.28 -12.37 0.61
C PRO A 238 -11.77 -11.10 1.28
N ALA A 239 -11.59 -10.01 0.54
CA ALA A 239 -11.12 -8.74 1.10
C ALA A 239 -12.07 -8.19 2.18
N ARG A 240 -13.39 -8.22 1.94
CA ARG A 240 -14.39 -7.81 2.95
C ARG A 240 -14.41 -8.73 4.16
N GLN A 241 -14.30 -10.04 3.95
CA GLN A 241 -14.23 -11.02 5.04
C GLN A 241 -13.01 -10.75 5.93
N LEU A 242 -11.83 -10.56 5.32
CA LEU A 242 -10.60 -10.26 6.06
C LEU A 242 -10.74 -8.97 6.89
N MET A 243 -11.23 -7.89 6.28
CA MET A 243 -11.39 -6.63 7.01
C MET A 243 -12.41 -6.74 8.15
N GLN A 244 -13.45 -7.56 8.01
CA GLN A 244 -14.39 -7.84 9.10
C GLN A 244 -13.74 -8.62 10.24
N LEU A 245 -12.91 -9.62 9.93
CA LEU A 245 -12.16 -10.40 10.93
C LEU A 245 -11.18 -9.52 11.71
N LEU A 246 -10.52 -8.57 11.04
CA LEU A 246 -9.51 -7.70 11.65
C LEU A 246 -10.11 -6.49 12.38
N HIS A 247 -11.37 -6.12 12.09
CA HIS A 247 -12.01 -4.92 12.67
C HIS A 247 -12.00 -4.88 14.21
N PRO A 248 -12.34 -5.96 14.94
CA PRO A 248 -12.32 -5.96 16.41
C PRO A 248 -10.91 -5.80 16.99
N PHE A 249 -9.88 -6.21 16.25
CA PHE A 249 -8.49 -5.98 16.65
C PHE A 249 -8.12 -4.50 16.50
N VAL A 250 -8.48 -3.85 15.40
CA VAL A 250 -8.11 -2.43 15.21
C VAL A 250 -8.90 -1.51 16.15
N TYR A 251 -10.21 -1.70 16.25
CA TYR A 251 -11.11 -0.76 16.91
C TYR A 251 -11.86 -1.40 18.09
N ARG A 252 -11.21 -1.41 19.26
CA ARG A 252 -11.79 -1.96 20.50
C ARG A 252 -12.94 -1.10 21.01
N ARG A 253 -14.05 -1.74 21.41
CA ARG A 253 -15.20 -1.06 22.07
C ARG A 253 -14.93 -0.69 23.53
N TYR A 254 -14.05 -1.46 24.19
CA TYR A 254 -13.67 -1.27 25.58
C TYR A 254 -12.15 -1.15 25.68
N LEU A 255 -11.70 -0.18 26.46
CA LEU A 255 -10.30 0.05 26.74
C LEU A 255 -10.10 -0.08 28.23
N ASP A 256 -9.04 -0.78 28.62
CA ASP A 256 -8.56 -0.81 29.98
C ASP A 256 -7.50 0.29 30.19
N PHE A 257 -7.03 0.43 31.43
CA PHE A 257 -5.94 1.35 31.75
C PHE A 257 -4.63 0.99 31.02
N GLY A 258 -4.40 -0.30 30.75
CA GLY A 258 -3.21 -0.80 30.07
C GLY A 258 -3.06 -0.28 28.64
N ALA A 259 -4.18 -0.03 27.95
CA ALA A 259 -4.15 0.57 26.60
C ALA A 259 -3.49 1.97 26.58
N PHE A 260 -3.75 2.80 27.60
CA PHE A 260 -3.16 4.14 27.68
C PHE A 260 -1.66 4.09 27.99
N ASP A 261 -1.22 3.22 28.89
CA ASP A 261 0.20 3.05 29.20
C ASP A 261 0.98 2.49 28.00
N SER A 262 0.34 1.65 27.18
CA SER A 262 0.91 1.15 25.94
C SER A 262 1.10 2.23 24.89
N LEU A 263 0.14 3.16 24.76
CA LEU A 263 0.29 4.34 23.89
C LEU A 263 1.43 5.25 24.36
N ARG A 264 1.53 5.49 25.67
CA ARG A 264 2.66 6.26 26.24
C ARG A 264 4.00 5.58 25.94
N SER A 265 4.07 4.28 26.16
CA SER A 265 5.27 3.47 25.87
C SER A 265 5.65 3.52 24.38
N LEU A 266 4.67 3.46 23.48
CA LEU A 266 4.90 3.59 22.04
C LEU A 266 5.46 4.98 21.69
N LYS A 267 4.91 6.05 22.26
CA LYS A 267 5.42 7.42 22.07
C LYS A 267 6.86 7.54 22.55
N GLU A 268 7.17 7.02 23.74
CA GLU A 268 8.52 7.05 24.30
C GLU A 268 9.52 6.29 23.42
N GLN A 269 9.14 5.12 22.89
CA GLN A 269 9.99 4.36 21.96
C GLN A 269 10.29 5.15 20.68
N ILE A 270 9.28 5.83 20.12
CA ILE A 270 9.46 6.68 18.94
C ILE A 270 10.46 7.80 19.24
N VAL A 271 10.31 8.52 20.35
CA VAL A 271 11.20 9.63 20.73
C VAL A 271 12.63 9.15 20.94
N ARG A 272 12.83 8.07 21.72
CA ARG A 272 14.16 7.49 21.97
C ARG A 272 14.84 7.03 20.68
N GLU A 273 14.08 6.51 19.71
CA GLU A 273 14.64 6.09 18.42
C GLU A 273 15.22 7.28 17.64
N VAL A 274 14.53 8.43 17.66
CA VAL A 274 14.93 9.67 16.98
C VAL A 274 16.19 10.24 17.61
N GLU A 275 16.21 10.32 18.95
CA GLU A 275 17.38 10.78 19.71
C GLU A 275 18.60 9.92 19.43
N ARG A 276 18.45 8.58 19.50
CA ARG A 276 19.54 7.63 19.27
C ARG A 276 20.14 7.76 17.87
N LYS A 277 19.32 8.09 16.86
CA LYS A 277 19.76 8.22 15.46
C LYS A 277 20.25 9.63 15.10
N GLY A 278 20.19 10.60 16.02
CA GLY A 278 20.56 11.98 15.73
C GLY A 278 19.70 12.61 14.62
N MET A 279 18.40 12.28 14.59
CA MET A 279 17.47 12.70 13.53
C MET A 279 16.58 13.89 13.93
N GLN A 280 17.07 14.77 14.80
CA GLN A 280 16.28 15.89 15.34
C GLN A 280 15.81 16.86 14.25
N ASP A 281 16.64 17.13 13.24
CA ASP A 281 16.31 18.02 12.12
C ASP A 281 15.54 17.33 10.98
N ASN A 282 15.12 16.08 11.18
CA ASN A 282 14.42 15.31 10.15
C ASN A 282 12.94 15.69 10.07
N VAL A 283 12.47 16.11 8.89
CA VAL A 283 11.06 16.51 8.66
C VAL A 283 10.04 15.43 9.06
N LYS A 284 10.37 14.15 8.90
CA LYS A 284 9.46 13.04 9.24
C LYS A 284 9.55 12.66 10.72
N LEU A 285 10.78 12.57 11.25
CA LEU A 285 11.07 11.90 12.51
C LEU A 285 11.37 12.85 13.67
N GLY A 286 11.84 14.07 13.38
CA GLY A 286 12.16 15.07 14.39
C GLY A 286 10.93 15.55 15.17
N PRO A 287 11.14 16.28 16.27
CA PRO A 287 10.07 16.90 17.04
C PRO A 287 9.18 17.80 16.17
N GLY A 288 7.86 17.66 16.28
CA GLY A 288 6.87 18.36 15.44
C GLY A 288 6.77 17.80 14.01
N GLY A 289 7.49 16.73 13.68
CA GLY A 289 7.50 16.13 12.36
C GLY A 289 6.24 15.33 12.02
N ILE A 290 6.19 14.85 10.77
CA ILE A 290 5.04 14.12 10.22
C ILE A 290 4.61 12.94 11.11
N ARG A 291 5.57 12.14 11.62
CA ARG A 291 5.28 10.96 12.46
C ARG A 291 4.59 11.34 13.77
N GLU A 292 4.85 12.53 14.30
CA GLU A 292 4.21 13.01 15.54
C GLU A 292 2.76 13.43 15.30
N ILE A 293 2.48 14.10 14.18
CA ILE A 293 1.12 14.45 13.76
C ILE A 293 0.29 13.16 13.53
N GLU A 294 0.87 12.19 12.81
CA GLU A 294 0.26 10.87 12.63
C GLU A 294 -0.04 10.19 13.97
N PHE A 295 0.93 10.23 14.90
CA PHE A 295 0.77 9.61 16.20
C PHE A 295 -0.39 10.22 17.00
N ILE A 296 -0.51 11.54 17.01
CA ILE A 296 -1.60 12.24 17.71
C ILE A 296 -2.95 11.81 17.14
N ALA A 297 -3.12 11.89 15.82
CA ALA A 297 -4.37 11.51 15.16
C ALA A 297 -4.73 10.05 15.45
N GLN A 298 -3.79 9.12 15.22
CA GLN A 298 -4.01 7.69 15.39
C GLN A 298 -4.21 7.27 16.86
N ALA A 299 -3.62 7.98 17.82
CA ALA A 299 -3.87 7.74 19.24
C ALA A 299 -5.36 7.96 19.59
N PHE A 300 -5.99 9.00 19.04
CA PHE A 300 -7.44 9.19 19.20
C PHE A 300 -8.24 8.08 18.52
N GLN A 301 -7.81 7.61 17.34
CA GLN A 301 -8.48 6.50 16.66
C GLN A 301 -8.43 5.21 17.48
N LEU A 302 -7.30 4.89 18.12
CA LEU A 302 -7.19 3.73 19.01
C LEU A 302 -8.06 3.86 20.27
N VAL A 303 -8.16 5.08 20.82
CA VAL A 303 -8.89 5.33 22.06
C VAL A 303 -10.41 5.46 21.82
N ARG A 304 -10.83 5.98 20.67
CA ARG A 304 -12.22 6.39 20.44
C ARG A 304 -12.86 5.73 19.22
N GLY A 305 -12.08 5.25 18.25
CA GLY A 305 -12.55 4.71 16.98
C GLY A 305 -13.52 3.55 17.13
N GLY A 306 -13.38 2.70 18.17
CA GLY A 306 -14.33 1.61 18.43
C GLY A 306 -15.74 2.05 18.86
N ARG A 307 -15.90 3.30 19.33
CA ARG A 307 -17.19 3.90 19.68
C ARG A 307 -17.63 5.01 18.74
N GLN A 308 -16.69 5.57 17.97
CA GLN A 308 -16.91 6.69 17.05
C GLN A 308 -16.43 6.30 15.66
N PRO A 309 -17.33 5.76 14.82
CA PRO A 309 -17.00 5.35 13.45
C PRO A 309 -16.40 6.47 12.59
N ILE A 310 -16.72 7.74 12.87
CA ILE A 310 -16.12 8.89 12.17
C ILE A 310 -14.59 8.96 12.33
N LEU A 311 -14.02 8.35 13.38
CA LEU A 311 -12.58 8.25 13.60
C LEU A 311 -11.96 6.98 13.00
N GLN A 312 -12.70 6.22 12.18
CA GLN A 312 -12.16 5.05 11.47
C GLN A 312 -11.67 5.39 10.05
N GLN A 313 -11.46 6.68 9.75
CA GLN A 313 -10.81 7.15 8.52
C GLN A 313 -9.33 6.74 8.50
N ARG A 314 -8.72 6.68 7.31
CA ARG A 314 -7.29 6.31 7.20
C ARG A 314 -6.38 7.50 6.96
N GLY A 315 -6.86 8.51 6.23
CA GLY A 315 -6.13 9.74 5.96
C GLY A 315 -5.99 10.57 7.22
N VAL A 316 -4.79 11.09 7.47
CA VAL A 316 -4.49 11.84 8.71
C VAL A 316 -5.28 13.14 8.75
N LEU A 317 -5.40 13.83 7.61
CA LEU A 317 -6.16 15.08 7.51
C LEU A 317 -7.64 14.86 7.81
N ASP A 318 -8.26 13.81 7.25
CA ASP A 318 -9.65 13.46 7.52
C ASP A 318 -9.90 13.18 9.02
N VAL A 319 -8.93 12.54 9.68
CA VAL A 319 -8.99 12.28 11.12
C VAL A 319 -8.86 13.57 11.91
N LEU A 320 -7.94 14.47 11.55
CA LEU A 320 -7.79 15.76 12.22
C LEU A 320 -9.07 16.61 12.11
N ASP A 321 -9.67 16.66 10.92
CA ASP A 321 -10.96 17.34 10.71
C ASP A 321 -12.06 16.72 11.58
N ALA A 322 -12.13 15.39 11.64
CA ALA A 322 -13.07 14.69 12.51
C ALA A 322 -12.85 15.00 14.00
N LEU A 323 -11.59 15.16 14.44
CA LEU A 323 -11.27 15.52 15.82
C LEU A 323 -11.69 16.95 16.17
N ALA A 324 -11.56 17.89 15.24
CA ALA A 324 -12.06 19.25 15.39
C ALA A 324 -13.59 19.26 15.49
N VAL A 325 -14.29 18.54 14.61
CA VAL A 325 -15.76 18.42 14.62
C VAL A 325 -16.27 17.82 15.93
N LEU A 326 -15.55 16.86 16.50
CA LEU A 326 -15.90 16.22 17.78
C LEU A 326 -15.49 17.04 19.01
N GLY A 327 -14.78 18.16 18.85
CA GLY A 327 -14.29 19.00 19.94
C GLY A 327 -13.18 18.37 20.76
N TYR A 328 -12.44 17.39 20.21
CA TYR A 328 -11.28 16.79 20.87
C TYR A 328 -9.99 17.58 20.65
N LEU A 329 -9.91 18.30 19.53
CA LEU A 329 -8.87 19.27 19.25
C LEU A 329 -9.51 20.60 18.83
N PRO A 330 -8.84 21.74 19.04
CA PRO A 330 -9.29 23.02 18.48
C PRO A 330 -9.40 22.96 16.94
N ALA A 331 -10.30 23.80 16.40
CA ALA A 331 -10.49 23.97 14.96
C ALA A 331 -9.38 24.79 14.30
#